data_AF-A0A818ATK4-F1
#
_entry.id   AF-A0A818ATK4-F1
#
_cell.length_a   1.000
_cell.length_b   1.000
_cell.length_c   1.000
_cell.angle_alpha   90.00
_cell.angle_beta   90.00
_cell.angle_gamma   90.00
#
_symmetry.space_group_name_H-M   'P 1'
#
loop_
_entity.id
_entity.type
_entity.pdbx_description
1 polymer ?
#
loop_
_entity_poly.entity_id
_entity_poly.type
_entity_poly.pdbx_seq_one_letter_code
_entity_poly.pdbx_strand_id
1 'polypeptide(L)'
;MDVDKSIFGVASISKTLIAVAVMQLVEKELVDLDTDINRYLSEPHHRIFHPNYSSHSITLRRLLSHSSSIAVDEGIQLSLYRPGDAAFEQSTLAETLFTNVNPNTSNWLPKPPGTVAFYSNDGSSLAGLVVERVANMPFDRYVKEKIMKPLSIDINKVGVRLADFSNREDLVKHYAYAFNASNLNEWTQGMPQLNVTQLSDNFPTWLYIPFFGFSTYPAGLFRMSAGSLSKFLQMFMNNGSVLLNPRSVAEMKMIVGGGLIPYYDPNGIASSSVIPPPSFGLSWTWQTLSDGRRYIGHSGSLPGSRHW
;
A
#
# COMPACT_ATOMS: atom_id res chain seq x y z
N MET A 1 19.96 0.58 16.71
CA MET A 1 19.04 1.36 15.87
C MET A 1 18.39 2.40 16.77
N ASP A 2 18.50 3.67 16.42
CA ASP A 2 17.85 4.74 17.18
C ASP A 2 16.42 4.89 16.63
N VAL A 3 15.41 4.71 17.48
CA VAL A 3 14.00 4.64 17.08
C VAL A 3 13.45 5.94 16.49
N ASP A 4 14.11 7.07 16.77
CA ASP A 4 13.70 8.39 16.28
C ASP A 4 14.54 8.86 15.08
N LYS A 5 15.71 8.23 14.88
CA LYS A 5 16.62 8.56 13.77
C LYS A 5 16.55 7.56 12.62
N SER A 6 16.36 6.27 12.89
CA SER A 6 16.37 5.23 11.86
C SER A 6 15.09 5.22 11.05
N ILE A 7 15.22 5.47 9.75
CA ILE A 7 14.14 5.58 8.79
C ILE A 7 14.10 4.31 7.95
N PHE A 8 12.96 3.63 7.97
CA PHE A 8 12.74 2.37 7.26
C PHE A 8 11.44 2.43 6.45
N GLY A 9 11.36 1.63 5.38
CA GLY A 9 10.13 1.48 4.63
C GLY A 9 9.04 0.85 5.50
N VAL A 10 7.89 1.50 5.62
CA VAL A 10 6.74 0.95 6.38
C VAL A 10 5.87 0.02 5.53
N ALA A 11 6.27 -0.20 4.27
CA ALA A 11 5.60 -1.13 3.37
C ALA A 11 4.09 -0.85 3.31
N SER A 12 3.26 -1.90 3.29
CA SER A 12 1.81 -1.78 3.14
C SER A 12 1.08 -1.01 4.24
N ILE A 13 1.73 -0.71 5.38
CA ILE A 13 1.21 0.25 6.35
C ILE A 13 0.92 1.61 5.68
N SER A 14 1.65 1.95 4.60
CA SER A 14 1.41 3.14 3.77
C SER A 14 -0.06 3.30 3.32
N LYS A 15 -0.81 2.20 3.14
CA LYS A 15 -2.23 2.26 2.76
C LYS A 15 -3.10 2.96 3.80
N THR A 16 -2.74 2.89 5.08
CA THR A 16 -3.44 3.62 6.14
C THR A 16 -3.35 5.15 5.94
N LEU A 17 -2.25 5.65 5.36
CA LEU A 17 -2.10 7.06 4.99
C LEU A 17 -3.04 7.44 3.85
N ILE A 18 -3.24 6.53 2.87
CA ILE A 18 -4.20 6.71 1.78
C ILE A 18 -5.61 6.84 2.33
N ALA A 19 -6.02 5.93 3.22
CA ALA A 19 -7.34 5.98 3.83
C ALA A 19 -7.56 7.29 4.62
N VAL A 20 -6.57 7.74 5.40
CA VAL A 20 -6.67 9.04 6.11
C VAL A 20 -6.80 10.20 5.12
N ALA A 21 -6.01 10.22 4.05
CA ALA A 21 -6.10 11.27 3.04
C ALA A 21 -7.46 11.30 2.34
N VAL A 22 -8.01 10.13 1.98
CA VAL A 22 -9.36 10.01 1.42
C VAL A 22 -10.40 10.56 2.40
N MET A 23 -10.35 10.14 3.67
CA MET A 23 -11.31 10.61 4.67
C MET A 23 -11.22 12.11 4.94
N GLN A 24 -10.03 12.72 4.86
CA GLN A 24 -9.89 14.18 4.92
C GLN A 24 -10.59 14.89 3.76
N LEU A 25 -10.65 14.28 2.58
CA LEU A 25 -11.40 14.82 1.45
C LEU A 25 -12.91 14.56 1.58
N VAL A 26 -13.31 13.43 2.18
CA VAL A 26 -14.71 13.13 2.51
C VAL A 26 -15.26 14.15 3.50
N GLU A 27 -14.52 14.48 4.56
CA GLU A 27 -14.94 15.49 5.54
C GLU A 27 -15.07 16.90 4.96
N LYS A 28 -14.42 17.15 3.82
CA LYS A 28 -14.52 18.41 3.07
C LYS A 28 -15.56 18.35 1.96
N GLU A 29 -16.31 17.25 1.85
CA GLU A 29 -17.31 17.00 0.82
C GLU A 29 -16.75 17.06 -0.61
N LEU A 30 -15.43 16.86 -0.77
CA LEU A 30 -14.75 16.89 -2.07
C LEU A 30 -14.81 15.53 -2.77
N VAL A 31 -14.96 14.46 -1.99
CA VAL A 31 -15.20 13.10 -2.48
C VAL A 31 -16.25 12.42 -1.61
N ASP A 32 -16.87 11.40 -2.18
CA ASP A 32 -17.83 10.53 -1.51
C ASP A 32 -17.35 9.08 -1.68
N LEU A 33 -17.45 8.29 -0.60
CA LEU A 33 -16.88 6.94 -0.55
C LEU A 33 -17.55 5.96 -1.52
N ASP A 34 -18.82 6.21 -1.84
CA ASP A 34 -19.70 5.30 -2.58
C ASP A 34 -19.97 5.78 -4.01
N THR A 35 -19.44 6.94 -4.36
CA THR A 35 -19.44 7.47 -5.72
C THR A 35 -18.39 6.78 -6.59
N ASP A 36 -18.74 6.58 -7.86
CA ASP A 36 -17.85 6.01 -8.87
C ASP A 36 -16.60 6.88 -9.05
N ILE A 37 -15.41 6.28 -8.95
CA ILE A 37 -14.13 6.99 -9.01
C ILE A 37 -13.91 7.74 -10.33
N ASN A 38 -14.56 7.33 -11.42
CA ASN A 38 -14.45 8.00 -12.71
C ASN A 38 -15.02 9.42 -12.67
N ARG A 39 -15.81 9.78 -11.65
CA ARG A 39 -16.21 11.18 -11.42
C ARG A 39 -15.03 12.06 -10.99
N TYR A 40 -14.06 11.50 -10.29
CA TYR A 40 -12.87 12.20 -9.79
C TYR A 40 -11.68 12.08 -10.76
N LEU A 41 -11.65 11.02 -11.54
CA LEU A 41 -10.65 10.78 -12.59
C LEU A 41 -11.22 11.20 -13.94
N SER A 42 -11.29 12.52 -14.19
CA SER A 42 -11.96 13.10 -15.37
C SER A 42 -11.19 12.92 -16.70
N GLU A 43 -10.36 11.90 -16.83
CA GLU A 43 -9.59 11.64 -18.05
C GLU A 43 -10.40 10.80 -19.05
N PRO A 44 -10.79 11.35 -20.22
CA PRO A 44 -11.72 10.69 -21.13
C PRO A 44 -11.25 9.32 -21.64
N HIS A 45 -9.94 9.13 -21.75
CA HIS A 45 -9.32 7.93 -22.32
C HIS A 45 -8.95 6.87 -21.29
N HIS A 46 -9.14 7.13 -20.00
CA HIS A 46 -8.69 6.26 -18.91
C HIS A 46 -9.81 5.89 -17.94
N ARG A 47 -11.01 5.67 -18.47
CA ARG A 47 -12.12 5.20 -17.64
C ARG A 47 -11.83 3.79 -17.12
N ILE A 48 -12.01 3.62 -15.82
CA ILE A 48 -11.74 2.37 -15.11
C ILE A 48 -13.06 1.69 -14.81
N PHE A 49 -13.24 0.49 -15.36
CA PHE A 49 -14.41 -0.34 -15.12
C PHE A 49 -14.03 -1.81 -15.25
N HIS A 50 -14.76 -2.66 -14.55
CA HIS A 50 -14.56 -4.10 -14.69
C HIS A 50 -15.05 -4.56 -16.08
N PRO A 51 -14.25 -5.30 -16.88
CA PRO A 51 -14.60 -5.67 -18.26
C PRO A 51 -15.90 -6.49 -18.35
N ASN A 52 -16.09 -7.45 -17.44
CA ASN A 52 -17.27 -8.32 -17.42
C ASN A 52 -18.43 -7.81 -16.53
N TYR A 53 -18.23 -6.72 -15.78
CA TYR A 53 -19.20 -6.21 -14.79
C TYR A 53 -19.25 -4.68 -14.82
N SER A 54 -19.29 -4.10 -16.02
CA SER A 54 -19.15 -2.65 -16.23
C SER A 54 -20.26 -1.80 -15.60
N SER A 55 -21.40 -2.39 -15.24
CA SER A 55 -22.48 -1.74 -14.48
C SER A 55 -22.19 -1.59 -12.98
N HIS A 56 -21.15 -2.27 -12.47
CA HIS A 56 -20.77 -2.20 -11.07
C HIS A 56 -19.66 -1.15 -10.89
N SER A 57 -19.99 -0.03 -10.26
CA SER A 57 -19.04 1.05 -10.05
C SER A 57 -17.83 0.63 -9.22
N ILE A 58 -16.65 1.15 -9.58
CA ILE A 58 -15.49 1.10 -8.69
C ILE A 58 -15.57 2.36 -7.82
N THR A 59 -15.57 2.19 -6.49
CA THR A 59 -15.74 3.30 -5.53
C THR A 59 -14.55 3.36 -4.58
N LEU A 60 -14.32 4.52 -3.94
CA LEU A 60 -13.24 4.67 -2.94
C LEU A 60 -13.39 3.66 -1.79
N ARG A 61 -14.62 3.39 -1.34
CA ARG A 61 -14.91 2.35 -0.35
C ARG A 61 -14.38 0.99 -0.80
N ARG A 62 -14.72 0.58 -2.03
CA ARG A 62 -14.31 -0.72 -2.60
C ARG A 62 -12.81 -0.82 -2.80
N LEU A 63 -12.15 0.28 -3.19
CA LEU A 63 -10.70 0.33 -3.31
C LEU A 63 -10.00 0.15 -1.95
N LEU A 64 -10.43 0.91 -0.94
CA LEU A 64 -9.82 0.90 0.39
C LEU A 64 -10.14 -0.38 1.18
N SER A 65 -11.29 -1.02 0.93
CA SER A 65 -11.67 -2.30 1.54
C SER A 65 -11.27 -3.52 0.72
N HIS A 66 -10.46 -3.34 -0.33
CA HIS A 66 -10.02 -4.42 -1.21
C HIS A 66 -11.15 -5.22 -1.87
N SER A 67 -12.31 -4.61 -2.13
CA SER A 67 -13.46 -5.25 -2.79
C SER A 67 -13.75 -4.71 -4.19
N SER A 68 -12.76 -4.08 -4.84
CA SER A 68 -12.91 -3.55 -6.20
C SER A 68 -12.86 -4.60 -7.31
N SER A 69 -12.48 -5.85 -7.00
CA SER A 69 -12.15 -6.90 -7.98
C SER A 69 -10.95 -6.60 -8.88
N ILE A 70 -10.16 -5.55 -8.61
CA ILE A 70 -8.85 -5.36 -9.23
C ILE A 70 -7.92 -6.43 -8.65
N ALA A 71 -7.35 -7.27 -9.51
CA ALA A 71 -6.51 -8.39 -9.08
C ALA A 71 -5.11 -7.89 -8.62
N VAL A 72 -4.25 -8.85 -8.29
CA VAL A 72 -2.82 -8.65 -8.10
C VAL A 72 -2.12 -9.69 -8.94
N ASP A 73 -1.27 -9.21 -9.85
CA ASP A 73 -0.24 -10.02 -10.48
C ASP A 73 1.07 -9.76 -9.74
N GLU A 74 1.49 -10.72 -8.90
CA GLU A 74 2.72 -10.59 -8.12
C GLU A 74 3.96 -10.47 -9.01
N GLY A 75 3.97 -11.13 -10.18
CA GLY A 75 5.06 -11.03 -11.16
C GLY A 75 5.17 -9.61 -11.73
N ILE A 76 4.04 -8.99 -12.07
CA ILE A 76 4.01 -7.57 -12.48
C ILE A 76 4.49 -6.70 -11.32
N GLN A 77 4.03 -6.90 -10.09
CA GLN A 77 4.43 -6.05 -8.95
C GLN A 77 5.94 -6.13 -8.66
N LEU A 78 6.54 -7.33 -8.70
CA LEU A 78 7.99 -7.49 -8.55
C LEU A 78 8.76 -6.81 -9.70
N SER A 79 8.20 -6.83 -10.91
CA SER A 79 8.79 -6.17 -12.07
C SER A 79 8.76 -4.65 -12.00
N LEU A 80 7.95 -4.03 -11.12
CA LEU A 80 7.86 -2.57 -10.98
C LEU A 80 9.02 -1.96 -10.18
N TYR A 81 9.74 -2.76 -9.39
CA TYR A 81 10.84 -2.23 -8.59
C TYR A 81 11.95 -1.68 -9.49
N ARG A 82 12.53 -0.53 -9.13
CA ARG A 82 13.68 0.08 -9.80
C ARG A 82 14.70 0.54 -8.76
N PRO A 83 16.01 0.50 -9.06
CA PRO A 83 17.05 1.04 -8.18
C PRO A 83 16.82 2.52 -7.87
N GLY A 84 17.04 2.89 -6.61
CA GLY A 84 16.94 4.26 -6.12
C GLY A 84 15.60 4.91 -6.45
N ASP A 85 15.68 6.09 -7.08
CA ASP A 85 14.52 6.90 -7.46
C ASP A 85 14.10 6.72 -8.93
N ALA A 86 14.73 5.79 -9.66
CA ALA A 86 14.51 5.64 -11.11
C ALA A 86 13.06 5.31 -11.49
N ALA A 87 12.28 4.67 -10.60
CA ALA A 87 10.87 4.41 -10.84
C ALA A 87 10.05 5.70 -11.05
N PHE A 88 10.40 6.78 -10.35
CA PHE A 88 9.69 8.06 -10.42
C PHE A 88 10.08 8.88 -11.66
N GLU A 89 11.23 8.60 -12.26
CA GLU A 89 11.70 9.23 -13.49
C GLU A 89 11.10 8.55 -14.72
N GLN A 90 10.79 7.26 -14.61
CA GLN A 90 10.31 6.43 -15.72
C GLN A 90 8.80 6.53 -15.94
N SER A 91 8.02 6.72 -14.88
CA SER A 91 6.56 6.79 -14.99
C SER A 91 5.94 7.53 -13.80
N THR A 92 4.88 8.27 -14.09
CA THR A 92 4.00 8.83 -13.08
C THR A 92 3.09 7.74 -12.47
N LEU A 93 2.52 8.05 -11.29
CA LEU A 93 1.52 7.19 -10.66
C LEU A 93 0.34 6.90 -11.61
N ALA A 94 -0.13 7.93 -12.32
CA ALA A 94 -1.27 7.83 -13.22
C ALA A 94 -0.98 6.90 -14.41
N GLU A 95 0.14 7.11 -15.11
CA GLU A 95 0.52 6.28 -16.27
C GLU A 95 0.65 4.81 -15.90
N THR A 96 1.29 4.51 -14.77
CA THR A 96 1.42 3.13 -14.28
C THR A 96 0.05 2.54 -13.94
N LEU A 97 -0.79 3.27 -13.21
CA LEU A 97 -2.09 2.75 -12.80
C LEU A 97 -3.03 2.55 -13.98
N PHE A 98 -3.12 3.50 -14.91
CA PHE A 98 -3.97 3.36 -16.09
C PHE A 98 -3.52 2.23 -17.02
N THR A 99 -2.24 1.88 -17.00
CA THR A 99 -1.73 0.67 -17.67
C THR A 99 -2.16 -0.58 -16.92
N ASN A 100 -1.93 -0.65 -15.60
CA ASN A 100 -2.17 -1.85 -14.80
C ASN A 100 -3.66 -2.19 -14.65
N VAL A 101 -4.51 -1.18 -14.45
CA VAL A 101 -5.95 -1.33 -14.21
C VAL A 101 -6.78 -1.06 -15.48
N ASN A 102 -6.15 -1.19 -16.65
CA ASN A 102 -6.85 -1.11 -17.92
C ASN A 102 -7.89 -2.25 -18.01
N PRO A 103 -9.15 -1.99 -18.43
CA PRO A 103 -10.16 -3.04 -18.59
C PRO A 103 -9.78 -4.17 -19.55
N ASN A 104 -8.82 -3.92 -20.46
CA ASN A 104 -8.35 -4.91 -21.43
C ASN A 104 -7.20 -5.80 -20.92
N THR A 105 -6.75 -5.63 -19.67
CA THR A 105 -5.71 -6.49 -19.07
C THR A 105 -6.33 -7.66 -18.30
N SER A 106 -5.50 -8.62 -17.90
CA SER A 106 -5.88 -9.74 -17.03
C SER A 106 -5.97 -9.36 -15.54
N ASN A 107 -5.80 -8.08 -15.17
CA ASN A 107 -5.72 -7.62 -13.78
C ASN A 107 -7.09 -7.46 -13.09
N TRP A 108 -8.01 -8.38 -13.37
CA TRP A 108 -9.39 -8.35 -12.89
C TRP A 108 -9.82 -9.75 -12.44
N LEU A 109 -10.39 -9.84 -11.23
CA LEU A 109 -10.97 -11.09 -10.75
C LEU A 109 -12.26 -11.41 -11.51
N PRO A 110 -12.61 -12.69 -11.72
CA PRO A 110 -13.88 -13.06 -12.34
C PRO A 110 -15.06 -12.95 -11.33
N LYS A 111 -15.17 -11.80 -10.63
CA LYS A 111 -16.19 -11.52 -9.61
C LYS A 111 -16.66 -10.06 -9.69
N PRO A 112 -17.96 -9.77 -9.50
CA PRO A 112 -18.43 -8.39 -9.51
C PRO A 112 -17.80 -7.56 -8.38
N PRO A 113 -17.43 -6.29 -8.62
CA PRO A 113 -17.00 -5.37 -7.57
C PRO A 113 -17.99 -5.32 -6.40
N GLY A 114 -17.46 -5.39 -5.18
CA GLY A 114 -18.20 -5.37 -3.92
C GLY A 114 -18.58 -6.76 -3.38
N THR A 115 -18.34 -7.84 -4.14
CA THR A 115 -18.80 -9.20 -3.76
C THR A 115 -17.77 -10.00 -2.97
N VAL A 116 -16.48 -9.73 -3.15
CA VAL A 116 -15.38 -10.42 -2.47
C VAL A 116 -14.31 -9.43 -2.06
N ALA A 117 -13.60 -9.70 -0.97
CA ALA A 117 -12.37 -9.00 -0.64
C ALA A 117 -11.16 -9.75 -1.21
N PHE A 118 -10.29 -9.04 -1.93
CA PHE A 118 -9.04 -9.53 -2.47
C PHE A 118 -8.00 -8.40 -2.43
N TYR A 119 -6.94 -8.62 -1.67
CA TYR A 119 -5.93 -7.60 -1.42
C TYR A 119 -5.35 -7.06 -2.73
N SER A 120 -5.35 -5.75 -2.91
CA SER A 120 -4.93 -5.09 -4.14
C SER A 120 -4.11 -3.82 -3.87
N ASN A 121 -2.84 -3.86 -4.27
CA ASN A 121 -1.95 -2.70 -4.25
C ASN A 121 -2.39 -1.65 -5.26
N ASP A 122 -2.72 -2.06 -6.49
CA ASP A 122 -3.18 -1.14 -7.54
C ASP A 122 -4.50 -0.48 -7.14
N GLY A 123 -5.42 -1.22 -6.53
CA GLY A 123 -6.67 -0.66 -5.99
C GLY A 123 -6.41 0.40 -4.92
N SER A 124 -5.49 0.14 -3.99
CA SER A 124 -5.13 1.12 -2.95
C SER A 124 -4.45 2.35 -3.54
N SER A 125 -3.49 2.16 -4.45
CA SER A 125 -2.78 3.25 -5.13
C SER A 125 -3.71 4.08 -6.01
N LEU A 126 -4.76 3.48 -6.58
CA LEU A 126 -5.80 4.19 -7.31
C LEU A 126 -6.61 5.13 -6.42
N ALA A 127 -6.88 4.75 -5.15
CA ALA A 127 -7.46 5.67 -4.18
C ALA A 127 -6.49 6.83 -3.86
N GLY A 128 -5.17 6.56 -3.81
CA GLY A 128 -4.14 7.59 -3.70
C GLY A 128 -4.11 8.54 -4.91
N LEU A 129 -4.31 8.02 -6.12
CA LEU A 129 -4.42 8.83 -7.34
C LEU A 129 -5.65 9.74 -7.30
N VAL A 130 -6.80 9.26 -6.81
CA VAL A 130 -7.99 10.11 -6.63
C VAL A 130 -7.67 11.29 -5.70
N VAL A 131 -6.98 11.05 -4.58
CA VAL A 131 -6.53 12.13 -3.68
C VAL A 131 -5.65 13.12 -4.44
N GLU A 132 -4.68 12.64 -5.21
CA GLU A 132 -3.77 13.50 -5.99
C GLU A 132 -4.53 14.40 -6.97
N ARG A 133 -5.54 13.86 -7.66
CA ARG A 133 -6.36 14.62 -8.62
C ARG A 133 -7.27 15.63 -7.94
N VAL A 134 -7.99 15.22 -6.92
CA VAL A 134 -8.96 16.08 -6.23
C VAL A 134 -8.24 17.19 -5.43
N ALA A 135 -7.10 16.88 -4.82
CA ALA A 135 -6.31 17.87 -4.09
C ALA A 135 -5.41 18.72 -4.99
N ASN A 136 -5.29 18.37 -6.29
CA ASN A 136 -4.34 18.96 -7.24
C ASN A 136 -2.92 19.03 -6.66
N MET A 137 -2.46 17.93 -6.07
CA MET A 137 -1.21 17.87 -5.31
C MET A 137 -0.67 16.43 -5.35
N PRO A 138 0.62 16.21 -5.68
CA PRO A 138 1.23 14.89 -5.61
C PRO A 138 0.96 14.20 -4.28
N PHE A 139 0.59 12.92 -4.31
CA PHE A 139 0.12 12.23 -3.10
C PHE A 139 1.18 12.21 -1.97
N ASP A 140 2.46 12.01 -2.30
CA ASP A 140 3.58 12.11 -1.35
C ASP A 140 3.65 13.48 -0.65
N ARG A 141 3.43 14.56 -1.41
CA ARG A 141 3.35 15.92 -0.87
C ARG A 141 2.10 16.12 -0.02
N TYR A 142 0.95 15.57 -0.41
CA TYR A 142 -0.27 15.62 0.38
C TYR A 142 -0.05 14.99 1.75
N VAL A 143 0.57 13.81 1.81
CA VAL A 143 0.89 13.14 3.08
C VAL A 143 1.80 14.02 3.94
N LYS A 144 2.88 14.59 3.39
CA LYS A 144 3.78 15.49 4.12
C LYS A 144 3.02 16.71 4.70
N GLU A 145 2.28 17.43 3.87
CA GLU A 145 1.68 18.72 4.24
C GLU A 145 0.37 18.59 5.04
N LYS A 146 -0.43 17.56 4.78
CA LYS A 146 -1.80 17.43 5.33
C LYS A 146 -1.94 16.34 6.39
N ILE A 147 -0.93 15.47 6.54
CA ILE A 147 -0.93 14.41 7.56
C ILE A 147 0.26 14.60 8.51
N MET A 148 1.48 14.61 8.00
CA MET A 148 2.69 14.62 8.85
C MET A 148 2.86 15.94 9.60
N LYS A 149 2.76 17.07 8.88
CA LYS A 149 2.93 18.41 9.47
C LYS A 149 1.93 18.72 10.59
N PRO A 150 0.60 18.49 10.44
CA PRO A 150 -0.33 18.67 11.55
C PRO A 150 -0.02 17.79 12.77
N LEU A 151 0.52 16.59 12.57
CA LEU A 151 0.96 15.71 13.65
C LEU A 151 2.31 16.10 14.29
N SER A 152 2.89 17.24 13.90
CA SER A 152 4.21 17.66 14.34
C SER A 152 5.28 16.58 14.10
N ILE A 153 5.19 15.93 12.94
CA ILE A 153 6.20 15.03 12.40
C ILE A 153 7.07 15.84 11.42
N ASP A 154 8.40 15.69 11.53
CA ASP A 154 9.33 16.32 10.60
C ASP A 154 9.18 15.72 9.20
N ILE A 155 8.71 16.53 8.25
CA ILE A 155 8.44 16.11 6.88
C ILE A 155 9.71 15.76 6.08
N ASN A 156 10.90 16.15 6.56
CA ASN A 156 12.18 15.77 5.95
C ASN A 156 12.64 14.36 6.39
N LYS A 157 11.94 13.75 7.35
CA LYS A 157 12.15 12.38 7.82
C LYS A 157 11.06 11.41 7.36
N VAL A 158 10.19 11.86 6.44
CA VAL A 158 9.14 11.04 5.83
C VAL A 158 9.21 11.21 4.32
N GLY A 159 9.13 10.13 3.55
CA GLY A 159 9.24 10.24 2.10
C GLY A 159 9.13 8.93 1.37
N VAL A 160 9.03 9.02 0.05
CA VAL A 160 8.95 7.87 -0.87
C VAL A 160 10.17 7.81 -1.79
N ARG A 161 10.80 8.97 -2.05
CA ARG A 161 12.05 9.11 -2.80
C ARG A 161 13.24 9.17 -1.85
N LEU A 162 14.39 8.66 -2.25
CA LEU A 162 15.66 8.86 -1.53
C LEU A 162 16.07 10.33 -1.51
N ALA A 163 15.69 11.09 -2.55
CA ALA A 163 15.86 12.55 -2.59
C ALA A 163 15.02 13.31 -1.54
N ASP A 164 14.01 12.68 -0.92
CA ASP A 164 13.22 13.32 0.14
C ASP A 164 14.00 13.50 1.45
N PHE A 165 15.11 12.77 1.63
CA PHE A 165 15.86 12.70 2.89
C PHE A 165 17.14 13.50 2.79
N SER A 166 17.28 14.52 3.64
CA SER A 166 18.48 15.36 3.72
C SER A 166 19.71 14.61 4.21
N ASN A 167 19.51 13.58 5.06
CA ASN A 167 20.57 12.70 5.54
C ASN A 167 20.26 11.24 5.19
N ARG A 168 20.94 10.70 4.17
CA ARG A 168 20.73 9.33 3.72
C ARG A 168 21.31 8.27 4.66
N GLU A 169 22.20 8.64 5.59
CA GLU A 169 22.72 7.72 6.61
C GLU A 169 21.66 7.31 7.65
N ASP A 170 20.54 8.05 7.71
CA ASP A 170 19.40 7.70 8.56
C ASP A 170 18.56 6.57 7.95
N LEU A 171 18.72 6.28 6.66
CA LEU A 171 18.00 5.20 5.97
C LEU A 171 18.56 3.83 6.34
N VAL A 172 17.68 2.95 6.80
CA VAL A 172 18.02 1.57 7.15
C VAL A 172 18.20 0.74 5.88
N LYS A 173 19.38 0.13 5.73
CA LYS A 173 19.70 -0.80 4.63
C LYS A 173 18.78 -2.02 4.66
N HIS A 174 18.43 -2.51 3.48
CA HIS A 174 17.55 -3.66 3.31
C HIS A 174 18.38 -4.95 3.15
N TYR A 175 17.95 -6.00 3.85
CA TYR A 175 18.56 -7.31 3.75
C TYR A 175 17.51 -8.41 3.62
N ALA A 176 17.77 -9.39 2.77
CA ALA A 176 17.01 -10.63 2.71
C ALA A 176 17.84 -11.80 3.23
N TYR A 177 17.17 -12.82 3.74
CA TYR A 177 17.79 -14.05 4.21
C TYR A 177 17.56 -15.16 3.18
N ALA A 178 18.64 -15.85 2.79
CA ALA A 178 18.57 -17.02 1.92
C ALA A 178 19.16 -18.23 2.65
N PHE A 179 18.33 -19.25 2.87
CA PHE A 179 18.73 -20.46 3.59
C PHE A 179 19.29 -21.56 2.67
N ASN A 180 19.10 -21.45 1.35
CA ASN A 180 19.68 -22.32 0.33
C ASN A 180 19.77 -21.60 -1.03
N ALA A 181 20.31 -22.30 -2.03
CA ALA A 181 20.49 -21.80 -3.40
C ALA A 181 19.17 -21.49 -4.12
N SER A 182 18.07 -22.19 -3.80
CA SER A 182 16.76 -21.91 -4.39
C SER A 182 16.25 -20.53 -3.97
N ASN A 183 16.32 -20.18 -2.68
CA ASN A 183 15.88 -18.86 -2.23
C ASN A 183 16.78 -17.74 -2.74
N LEU A 184 18.08 -18.00 -2.86
CA LEU A 184 18.99 -17.06 -3.54
C LEU A 184 18.53 -16.78 -4.98
N ASN A 185 18.15 -17.83 -5.72
CA ASN A 185 17.64 -17.68 -7.09
C ASN A 185 16.31 -16.92 -7.13
N GLU A 186 15.39 -17.15 -6.18
CA GLU A 186 14.14 -16.39 -6.08
C GLU A 186 14.40 -14.88 -5.95
N TRP A 187 15.34 -14.50 -5.08
CA TRP A 187 15.71 -13.09 -4.89
C TRP A 187 16.39 -12.47 -6.10
N THR A 188 17.33 -13.19 -6.72
CA THR A 188 18.16 -12.66 -7.81
C THR A 188 17.45 -12.69 -9.16
N GLN A 189 16.64 -13.72 -9.44
CA GLN A 189 15.86 -13.82 -10.69
C GLN A 189 14.47 -13.18 -10.60
N GLY A 190 13.90 -13.05 -9.41
CA GLY A 190 12.60 -12.37 -9.23
C GLY A 190 12.69 -10.85 -9.34
N MET A 191 13.86 -10.28 -9.04
CA MET A 191 14.12 -8.82 -9.09
C MET A 191 15.50 -8.50 -9.69
N PRO A 192 15.79 -8.97 -10.92
CA PRO A 192 17.12 -8.82 -11.54
C PRO A 192 17.52 -7.34 -11.67
N GLN A 193 16.54 -6.45 -11.85
CA GLN A 193 16.74 -5.03 -11.96
C GLN A 193 17.25 -4.34 -10.69
N LEU A 194 17.14 -4.99 -9.52
CA LEU A 194 17.67 -4.45 -8.26
C LEU A 194 19.12 -4.82 -8.00
N ASN A 195 19.71 -5.73 -8.79
CA ASN A 195 21.09 -6.21 -8.61
C ASN A 195 21.36 -6.64 -7.15
N VAL A 196 20.52 -7.54 -6.63
CA VAL A 196 20.65 -8.09 -5.27
C VAL A 196 21.97 -8.85 -5.15
N THR A 197 22.74 -8.58 -4.10
CA THR A 197 24.09 -9.13 -3.92
C THR A 197 24.16 -10.05 -2.69
N GLN A 198 24.76 -11.22 -2.86
CA GLN A 198 25.03 -12.16 -1.78
C GLN A 198 26.26 -11.70 -0.96
N LEU A 199 26.17 -11.74 0.37
CA LEU A 199 27.26 -11.28 1.24
C LEU A 199 28.31 -12.37 1.53
N SER A 200 27.95 -13.64 1.39
CA SER A 200 28.85 -14.79 1.55
C SER A 200 28.34 -15.98 0.76
N ASP A 201 29.26 -16.73 0.13
CA ASP A 201 28.94 -17.89 -0.72
C ASP A 201 28.38 -19.10 0.05
N ASN A 202 28.53 -19.14 1.38
CA ASN A 202 28.03 -20.22 2.23
C ASN A 202 26.59 -19.99 2.67
N PHE A 203 25.79 -21.06 2.72
CA PHE A 203 24.44 -21.01 3.29
C PHE A 203 24.42 -21.37 4.78
N PRO A 204 23.52 -20.77 5.58
CA PRO A 204 22.63 -19.67 5.19
C PRO A 204 23.39 -18.35 5.01
N THR A 205 22.88 -17.47 4.14
CA THR A 205 23.50 -16.20 3.81
C THR A 205 22.52 -15.03 3.90
N TRP A 206 23.06 -13.83 4.03
CA TRP A 206 22.33 -12.59 3.91
C TRP A 206 22.59 -11.97 2.54
N LEU A 207 21.56 -11.37 1.96
CA LEU A 207 21.60 -10.67 0.69
C LEU A 207 21.40 -9.19 0.95
N TYR A 208 22.26 -8.35 0.39
CA TYR A 208 22.04 -6.91 0.37
C TYR A 208 21.10 -6.55 -0.78
N ILE A 209 20.03 -5.83 -0.44
CA ILE A 209 19.08 -5.29 -1.40
C ILE A 209 19.33 -3.78 -1.48
N PRO A 210 19.76 -3.24 -2.63
CA PRO A 210 19.89 -1.81 -2.82
C PRO A 210 18.58 -1.09 -2.56
N PHE A 211 18.65 0.19 -2.16
CA PHE A 211 17.44 1.00 -2.09
C PHE A 211 16.72 1.05 -3.44
N PHE A 212 15.40 1.01 -3.39
CA PHE A 212 14.56 0.92 -4.58
C PHE A 212 13.29 1.77 -4.44
N GLY A 213 12.64 2.03 -5.58
CA GLY A 213 11.29 2.58 -5.68
C GLY A 213 10.42 1.76 -6.63
N PHE A 214 9.15 2.10 -6.71
CA PHE A 214 8.18 1.53 -7.65
C PHE A 214 7.08 2.56 -7.91
N SER A 215 6.52 2.59 -9.11
CA SER A 215 5.63 3.68 -9.56
C SER A 215 4.21 3.60 -9.01
N THR A 216 3.77 2.46 -8.47
CA THR A 216 2.55 2.32 -7.64
C THR A 216 2.79 2.70 -6.17
N TYR A 217 3.73 3.63 -5.93
CA TYR A 217 4.33 3.96 -4.64
C TYR A 217 3.39 4.14 -3.42
N PRO A 218 2.16 4.72 -3.53
CA PRO A 218 1.38 5.03 -2.34
C PRO A 218 1.03 3.80 -1.50
N ALA A 219 0.82 2.65 -2.14
CA ALA A 219 0.41 1.44 -1.46
C ALA A 219 1.53 0.75 -0.66
N GLY A 220 2.78 1.24 -0.70
CA GLY A 220 3.85 0.57 0.03
C GLY A 220 5.16 1.31 0.25
N LEU A 221 5.42 2.45 -0.39
CA LEU A 221 6.80 2.97 -0.49
C LEU A 221 7.17 4.04 0.56
N PHE A 222 6.25 4.43 1.45
CA PHE A 222 6.61 5.41 2.47
C PHE A 222 7.70 4.86 3.41
N ARG A 223 8.63 5.74 3.75
CA ARG A 223 9.66 5.52 4.76
C ARG A 223 9.51 6.57 5.85
N MET A 224 9.66 6.14 7.09
CA MET A 224 9.64 6.99 8.27
C MET A 224 10.32 6.27 9.45
N SER A 225 10.53 6.98 10.56
CA SER A 225 11.00 6.37 11.80
C SER A 225 9.86 5.73 12.59
N ALA A 226 10.21 4.87 13.55
CA ALA A 226 9.25 4.27 14.47
C ALA A 226 8.52 5.34 15.30
N GLY A 227 9.23 6.40 15.72
CA GLY A 227 8.64 7.54 16.42
C GLY A 227 7.57 8.27 15.58
N SER A 228 7.86 8.53 14.31
CA SER A 228 6.89 9.14 13.38
C SER A 228 5.67 8.25 13.15
N LEU A 229 5.88 6.96 12.92
CA LEU A 229 4.79 6.00 12.77
C LEU A 229 3.94 5.91 14.04
N SER A 230 4.55 5.90 15.22
CA SER A 230 3.85 5.88 16.50
C SER A 230 2.95 7.10 16.69
N LYS A 231 3.43 8.31 16.38
CA LYS A 231 2.61 9.53 16.42
C LYS A 231 1.40 9.44 15.47
N PHE A 232 1.61 8.92 14.27
CA PHE A 232 0.52 8.67 13.32
C PHE A 232 -0.52 7.68 13.85
N LEU A 233 -0.09 6.55 14.42
CA LEU A 233 -1.00 5.55 15.01
C LEU A 233 -1.74 6.10 16.24
N GLN A 234 -1.09 6.94 17.05
CA GLN A 234 -1.73 7.60 18.20
C GLN A 234 -2.88 8.52 17.78
N MET A 235 -2.78 9.23 16.65
CA MET A 235 -3.92 10.00 16.12
C MET A 235 -5.16 9.11 15.92
N PHE A 236 -4.96 7.92 15.34
CA PHE A 236 -6.05 6.99 15.09
C PHE A 236 -6.64 6.40 16.39
N MET A 237 -5.79 6.11 17.38
CA MET A 237 -6.23 5.68 18.71
C MET A 237 -6.98 6.78 19.47
N ASN A 238 -6.61 8.04 19.25
CA ASN A 238 -7.26 9.23 19.81
C ASN A 238 -8.45 9.71 18.96
N ASN A 239 -9.19 8.78 18.34
CA ASN A 239 -10.40 9.03 17.53
C ASN A 239 -10.23 10.11 16.45
N GLY A 240 -9.06 10.15 15.81
CA GLY A 240 -8.79 11.02 14.68
C GLY A 240 -8.17 12.35 15.05
N SER A 241 -8.01 12.63 16.35
CA SER A 241 -7.55 13.93 16.87
C SER A 241 -6.45 14.56 16.00
N VAL A 242 -6.65 15.84 15.67
CA VAL A 242 -5.83 16.67 14.76
C VAL A 242 -6.08 16.44 13.26
N LEU A 243 -6.42 15.23 12.81
CA LEU A 243 -6.51 14.92 11.37
C LEU A 243 -7.91 14.60 10.84
N LEU A 244 -8.77 13.99 11.65
CA LEU A 244 -10.08 13.48 11.28
C LEU A 244 -11.05 13.62 12.47
N ASN A 245 -12.35 13.67 12.18
CA ASN A 245 -13.38 13.58 13.21
C ASN A 245 -13.63 12.11 13.63
N PRO A 246 -14.22 11.89 14.82
CA PRO A 246 -14.49 10.54 15.32
C PRO A 246 -15.39 9.69 14.43
N ARG A 247 -16.31 10.31 13.67
CA ARG A 247 -17.22 9.59 12.75
C ARG A 247 -16.43 9.01 11.58
N SER A 248 -15.49 9.75 11.01
CA SER A 248 -14.61 9.26 9.94
C SER A 248 -13.73 8.13 10.42
N VAL A 249 -13.20 8.20 11.65
CA VAL A 249 -12.42 7.10 12.23
C VAL A 249 -13.30 5.87 12.47
N ALA A 250 -14.55 6.04 12.92
CA ALA A 250 -15.50 4.95 13.04
C ALA A 250 -15.79 4.31 11.66
N GLU A 251 -15.99 5.12 10.63
CA GLU A 251 -16.19 4.68 9.24
C GLU A 251 -15.02 3.82 8.74
N MET A 252 -13.79 4.26 8.98
CA MET A 252 -12.58 3.51 8.61
C MET A 252 -12.47 2.16 9.33
N LYS A 253 -13.01 2.07 10.55
CA LYS A 253 -13.01 0.86 11.39
C LYS A 253 -14.09 -0.14 10.99
N MET A 254 -15.17 0.29 10.33
CA MET A 254 -16.25 -0.60 9.94
C MET A 254 -15.76 -1.65 8.96
N ILE A 255 -16.02 -2.92 9.26
CA ILE A 255 -15.71 -4.03 8.33
C ILE A 255 -16.70 -3.93 7.16
N VAL A 256 -16.16 -3.78 5.95
CA VAL A 256 -16.97 -3.62 4.73
C VAL A 256 -17.10 -4.94 3.97
N GLY A 257 -16.17 -5.89 4.16
CA GLY A 257 -16.17 -7.20 3.50
C GLY A 257 -16.04 -8.35 4.49
N GLY A 258 -17.01 -9.28 4.48
CA GLY A 258 -16.87 -10.59 5.07
C GLY A 258 -16.41 -11.60 4.01
N GLY A 259 -15.43 -12.44 4.34
CA GLY A 259 -14.95 -13.49 3.44
C GLY A 259 -13.83 -13.02 2.53
N LEU A 260 -12.59 -13.20 2.99
CA LEU A 260 -11.51 -13.38 2.02
C LEU A 260 -11.74 -14.69 1.30
N ILE A 261 -11.41 -14.70 0.02
CA ILE A 261 -10.98 -15.92 -0.63
C ILE A 261 -9.64 -16.30 0.03
N PRO A 262 -9.41 -17.55 0.49
CA PRO A 262 -8.09 -17.97 0.95
C PRO A 262 -7.07 -17.55 -0.09
N TYR A 263 -5.90 -17.05 0.33
CA TYR A 263 -4.79 -16.80 -0.59
C TYR A 263 -4.63 -18.03 -1.49
N TYR A 264 -5.07 -17.90 -2.74
CA TYR A 264 -4.86 -18.92 -3.75
C TYR A 264 -3.47 -18.61 -4.30
N ASP A 265 -2.56 -19.56 -4.12
CA ASP A 265 -1.42 -19.69 -5.03
C ASP A 265 -1.93 -19.50 -6.48
N PRO A 266 -1.22 -18.84 -7.40
CA PRO A 266 -1.56 -18.81 -8.83
C PRO A 266 -1.94 -20.19 -9.44
N ASN A 267 -1.61 -21.30 -8.78
CA ASN A 267 -2.06 -22.67 -9.12
C ASN A 267 -3.41 -23.11 -8.49
N GLY A 268 -4.13 -22.26 -7.78
CA GLY A 268 -5.47 -22.54 -7.23
C GLY A 268 -5.50 -23.37 -5.93
N ILE A 269 -4.38 -23.49 -5.20
CA ILE A 269 -4.36 -24.20 -3.90
C ILE A 269 -4.65 -23.21 -2.77
N ALA A 270 -5.72 -23.46 -2.01
CA ALA A 270 -6.07 -22.67 -0.83
C ALA A 270 -5.00 -22.84 0.26
N SER A 271 -4.43 -21.74 0.74
CA SER A 271 -3.64 -21.73 1.98
C SER A 271 -4.45 -22.33 3.14
N SER A 272 -3.94 -23.41 3.74
CA SER A 272 -4.53 -24.13 4.87
C SER A 272 -4.32 -23.44 6.23
N SER A 273 -4.04 -22.14 6.26
CA SER A 273 -3.78 -21.42 7.50
C SER A 273 -5.02 -21.36 8.39
N VAL A 274 -4.91 -21.89 9.62
CA VAL A 274 -5.93 -22.00 10.68
C VAL A 274 -6.38 -20.64 11.26
N ILE A 275 -5.86 -19.52 10.75
CA ILE A 275 -6.25 -18.17 11.19
C ILE A 275 -7.39 -17.68 10.29
N PRO A 276 -8.54 -17.25 10.85
CA PRO A 276 -9.59 -16.64 10.04
C PRO A 276 -8.99 -15.47 9.26
N PRO A 277 -9.26 -15.38 7.95
CA PRO A 277 -8.72 -14.30 7.15
C PRO A 277 -9.00 -12.91 7.77
N PRO A 278 -8.05 -11.96 7.74
CA PRO A 278 -8.28 -10.63 8.27
C PRO A 278 -9.51 -10.00 7.61
N SER A 279 -10.38 -9.41 8.43
CA SER A 279 -11.50 -8.61 7.94
C SER A 279 -11.00 -7.20 7.67
N PHE A 280 -11.35 -6.62 6.53
CA PHE A 280 -10.89 -5.29 6.14
C PHE A 280 -11.91 -4.21 6.48
N GLY A 281 -11.43 -3.16 7.14
CA GLY A 281 -12.04 -1.83 7.11
C GLY A 281 -11.55 -1.04 5.90
N LEU A 282 -11.42 0.28 6.03
CA LEU A 282 -10.82 1.12 4.98
C LEU A 282 -9.30 1.16 5.16
N SER A 283 -8.60 0.24 4.50
CA SER A 283 -7.15 0.02 4.61
C SER A 283 -6.64 -0.28 6.02
N TRP A 284 -7.52 -0.77 6.88
CA TRP A 284 -7.20 -1.33 8.20
C TRP A 284 -7.60 -2.80 8.23
N THR A 285 -6.81 -3.63 8.89
CA THR A 285 -7.09 -5.05 9.10
C THR A 285 -7.53 -5.28 10.54
N TRP A 286 -8.52 -6.15 10.70
CA TRP A 286 -8.93 -6.69 11.98
C TRP A 286 -8.41 -8.12 12.13
N GLN A 287 -7.73 -8.38 13.23
CA GLN A 287 -7.32 -9.72 13.64
C GLN A 287 -7.98 -10.07 14.97
N THR A 288 -8.66 -11.22 15.02
CA THR A 288 -9.20 -11.76 16.26
C THR A 288 -8.24 -12.83 16.78
N LEU A 289 -7.76 -12.67 18.01
CA LEU A 289 -6.91 -13.67 18.67
C LEU A 289 -7.76 -14.82 19.23
N SER A 290 -7.10 -15.92 19.58
CA SER A 290 -7.73 -17.10 20.19
C SER A 290 -8.45 -16.80 21.51
N ASP A 291 -8.04 -15.75 22.22
CA ASP A 291 -8.67 -15.30 23.47
C ASP A 291 -9.83 -14.30 23.27
N GLY A 292 -10.21 -14.04 22.01
CA GLY A 292 -11.31 -13.13 21.66
C GLY A 292 -10.93 -11.65 21.60
N ARG A 293 -9.70 -11.26 21.99
CA ARG A 293 -9.23 -9.88 21.77
C ARG A 293 -9.13 -9.58 20.28
N ARG A 294 -9.46 -8.34 19.91
CA ARG A 294 -9.35 -7.84 18.54
C ARG A 294 -8.28 -6.76 18.44
N TYR A 295 -7.42 -6.91 17.45
CA TYR A 295 -6.43 -5.91 17.08
C TYR A 295 -6.85 -5.28 15.76
N ILE A 296 -6.65 -3.97 15.67
CA ILE A 296 -6.75 -3.22 14.43
C ILE A 296 -5.36 -2.69 14.08
N GLY A 297 -4.96 -2.89 12.83
CA GLY A 297 -3.64 -2.48 12.37
C GLY A 297 -3.51 -2.64 10.86
N HIS A 298 -2.27 -2.73 10.40
CA HIS A 298 -1.95 -3.17 9.06
C HIS A 298 -0.52 -3.73 9.09
N SER A 299 -0.28 -4.88 8.48
CA SER A 299 1.08 -5.41 8.35
C SER A 299 1.78 -4.81 7.14
N GLY A 300 3.10 -4.92 7.07
CA GLY A 300 3.88 -4.38 5.98
C GLY A 300 4.98 -5.34 5.57
N SER A 301 5.06 -5.69 4.29
CA SER A 301 6.20 -6.43 3.75
C SER A 301 6.68 -5.80 2.45
N LEU A 302 7.98 -5.62 2.34
CA LEU A 302 8.73 -5.25 1.15
C LEU A 302 10.02 -6.07 1.10
N PRO A 303 10.69 -6.17 -0.06
CA PRO A 303 12.05 -6.70 -0.14
C PRO A 303 12.96 -6.09 0.93
N GLY A 304 13.36 -6.91 1.91
CA GLY A 304 14.24 -6.56 3.03
C GLY A 304 13.64 -5.72 4.16
N SER A 305 12.31 -5.60 4.25
CA SER A 305 11.63 -4.96 5.39
C SER A 305 10.30 -5.65 5.71
N ARG A 306 10.06 -5.96 6.99
CA ARG A 306 8.81 -6.60 7.46
C ARG A 306 8.33 -5.99 8.78
N HIS A 307 7.02 -5.77 8.88
CA HIS A 307 6.29 -5.22 10.01
C HIS A 307 5.01 -6.04 10.25
N TRP A 308 4.74 -6.39 11.50
CA TRP A 308 3.62 -7.25 11.90
C TRP A 308 2.76 -6.56 12.95
#